data_AF-A0A7V0XUR5-F1
#
_entry.id   AF-A0A7V0XUR5-F1
#
_cell.length_a   1.000
_cell.length_b   1.000
_cell.length_c   1.000
_cell.angle_alpha   90.00
_cell.angle_beta   90.00
_cell.angle_gamma   90.00
#
_symmetry.space_group_name_H-M   'P 1'
#
loop_
_entity.id
_entity.type
_entity.pdbx_description
1 polymer ?
#
loop_
_entity_poly.entity_id
_entity_poly.type
_entity_poly.pdbx_seq_one_letter_code
_entity_poly.pdbx_strand_id
1 'polypeptide(L)'
;MPANAVAAPYMMKILALSGIEVIGIGPEELMLGREELIKLSADSPVHLVAANLPGFLPYVRLRKNDGRLRVLVSSVIDPGVLQHYKIGYDGPISDPVAALSRLQREISHDFFIVIVHALDKRVVEIISECPGVDLALDGMTLGAGEHNLDGKTGVPLVFDNKRGQYVSYLDYRPDREPRLSTPVRLRASVGMVKEDPQIKSMTDAYIREKQLYHESMREQAFHREMMDKEFNLYLGGQACQHCHAQSYRQWAVSPHAEAFKSLSARGRGADQDCLKCHVTGMGDSGAIGGFTSIEESPWMVNVQCEACHGAGAEHAQKPLRNQMKKVTTDICLRCHTEASDPEFDFAKRWLMIEHGKGEKGGEVEN
;
A
#
# COMPACT_ATOMS: atom_id res chain seq x y z
N MET A 1 -9.07 12.13 -6.86
CA MET A 1 -8.64 10.83 -7.40
C MET A 1 -8.11 10.03 -6.24
N PRO A 2 -8.49 8.76 -6.02
CA PRO A 2 -7.93 7.98 -4.91
C PRO A 2 -6.40 7.88 -5.03
N ALA A 3 -5.67 7.80 -3.91
CA ALA A 3 -4.20 7.78 -3.89
C ALA A 3 -3.58 6.68 -4.79
N ASN A 4 -4.33 5.60 -5.04
CA ASN A 4 -3.93 4.49 -5.92
C ASN A 4 -3.90 4.90 -7.41
N ALA A 5 -4.68 5.89 -7.82
CA ALA A 5 -4.73 6.37 -9.22
C ALA A 5 -3.45 7.13 -9.62
N VAL A 6 -2.77 7.78 -8.67
CA VAL A 6 -1.47 8.44 -8.93
C VAL A 6 -0.36 7.40 -9.08
N ALA A 7 -0.43 6.28 -8.35
CA ALA A 7 0.60 5.24 -8.37
C ALA A 7 0.57 4.39 -9.65
N ALA A 8 -0.63 4.03 -10.12
CA ALA A 8 -0.80 3.01 -11.15
C ALA A 8 -0.07 3.32 -12.49
N PRO A 9 -0.08 4.55 -13.04
CA PRO A 9 0.66 4.86 -14.26
C PRO A 9 2.18 4.72 -14.11
N TYR A 10 2.74 5.07 -12.94
CA TYR A 10 4.16 4.89 -12.67
C TYR A 10 4.52 3.40 -12.56
N MET A 11 3.70 2.62 -11.87
CA MET A 11 3.92 1.18 -11.74
C MET A 11 3.94 0.51 -13.11
N MET A 12 2.95 0.76 -13.97
CA MET A 12 2.90 0.15 -15.31
C MET A 12 4.15 0.45 -16.14
N LYS A 13 4.66 1.70 -16.07
CA LYS A 13 5.90 2.08 -16.75
C LYS A 13 7.13 1.40 -16.15
N ILE A 14 7.24 1.30 -14.83
CA ILE A 14 8.34 0.63 -14.15
C ILE A 14 8.35 -0.87 -14.48
N LEU A 15 7.18 -1.52 -14.52
CA LEU A 15 7.03 -2.93 -14.89
C LEU A 15 7.46 -3.15 -16.35
N ALA A 16 7.04 -2.27 -17.26
CA ALA A 16 7.49 -2.30 -18.66
C ALA A 16 9.01 -2.18 -18.78
N LEU A 17 9.62 -1.22 -18.08
CA LEU A 17 11.08 -1.02 -18.08
C LEU A 17 11.85 -2.19 -17.47
N SER A 18 11.21 -2.90 -16.53
CA SER A 18 11.76 -4.11 -15.92
C SER A 18 11.64 -5.35 -16.83
N GLY A 19 11.03 -5.20 -18.01
CA GLY A 19 10.86 -6.29 -18.98
C GLY A 19 9.65 -7.20 -18.72
N ILE A 20 8.70 -6.79 -17.86
CA ILE A 20 7.47 -7.56 -17.66
C ILE A 20 6.57 -7.40 -18.89
N GLU A 21 6.14 -8.54 -19.46
CA GLU A 21 5.28 -8.56 -20.64
C GLU A 21 3.79 -8.77 -20.32
N VAL A 22 3.48 -9.52 -19.24
CA VAL A 22 2.11 -9.91 -18.90
C VAL A 22 1.88 -9.80 -17.40
N ILE A 23 0.74 -9.22 -17.03
CA ILE A 23 0.21 -9.18 -15.66
C ILE A 23 -1.17 -9.82 -15.68
N GLY A 24 -1.38 -10.78 -14.78
CA GLY A 24 -2.70 -11.34 -14.54
C GLY A 24 -3.48 -10.45 -13.58
N ILE A 25 -4.61 -9.89 -14.02
CA ILE A 25 -5.44 -9.00 -13.19
C ILE A 25 -5.88 -9.75 -11.93
N GLY A 26 -5.44 -9.26 -10.78
CA GLY A 26 -5.76 -9.78 -9.46
C GLY A 26 -6.63 -8.84 -8.64
N PRO A 27 -6.86 -9.20 -7.35
CA PRO A 27 -7.68 -8.40 -6.45
C PRO A 27 -7.20 -6.96 -6.30
N GLU A 28 -5.88 -6.75 -6.18
CA GLU A 28 -5.30 -5.40 -6.00
C GLU A 28 -5.51 -4.52 -7.23
N GLU A 29 -5.36 -5.06 -8.44
CA GLU A 29 -5.67 -4.34 -9.68
C GLU A 29 -7.14 -3.94 -9.73
N LEU A 30 -8.05 -4.84 -9.37
CA LEU A 30 -9.49 -4.57 -9.42
C LEU A 30 -9.93 -3.43 -8.47
N MET A 31 -9.17 -3.14 -7.42
CA MET A 31 -9.42 -1.98 -6.56
C MET A 31 -9.23 -0.63 -7.28
N LEU A 32 -8.51 -0.60 -8.40
CA LEU A 32 -8.38 0.60 -9.24
C LEU A 32 -9.67 0.92 -10.01
N GLY A 33 -10.54 -0.07 -10.18
CA GLY A 33 -11.74 0.04 -10.99
C GLY A 33 -11.51 -0.28 -12.46
N ARG A 34 -12.55 -0.81 -13.10
CA ARG A 34 -12.51 -1.35 -14.46
C ARG A 34 -12.06 -0.33 -15.52
N GLU A 35 -12.61 0.88 -15.48
CA GLU A 35 -12.30 1.91 -16.48
C GLU A 35 -10.83 2.33 -16.44
N GLU A 36 -10.27 2.46 -15.24
CA GLU A 36 -8.88 2.85 -15.05
C GLU A 36 -7.92 1.76 -15.52
N LEU A 37 -8.21 0.48 -15.21
CA LEU A 37 -7.42 -0.64 -15.71
C LEU A 37 -7.42 -0.72 -17.24
N ILE A 38 -8.55 -0.45 -17.90
CA ILE A 38 -8.63 -0.44 -19.36
C ILE A 38 -7.73 0.67 -19.93
N LYS A 39 -7.73 1.87 -19.33
CA LYS A 39 -6.85 2.97 -19.75
C LYS A 39 -5.37 2.61 -19.56
N LEU A 40 -5.01 2.11 -18.38
CA LEU A 40 -3.65 1.69 -18.06
C LEU A 40 -3.12 0.62 -19.02
N SER A 41 -3.98 -0.32 -19.42
CA SER A 41 -3.63 -1.35 -20.40
C SER A 41 -3.45 -0.81 -21.81
N ALA A 42 -4.16 0.26 -22.19
CA ALA A 42 -4.06 0.83 -23.53
C ALA A 42 -2.76 1.62 -23.73
N ASP A 43 -2.26 2.25 -22.66
CA ASP A 43 -1.08 3.12 -22.68
C ASP A 43 0.23 2.40 -22.32
N SER A 44 0.18 1.08 -22.11
CA SER A 44 1.33 0.28 -21.66
C SER A 44 1.65 -0.87 -22.63
N PRO A 45 2.94 -1.18 -22.86
CA PRO A 45 3.32 -2.41 -23.56
C PRO A 45 3.09 -3.67 -22.71
N VAL A 46 2.78 -3.53 -21.42
CA VAL A 46 2.48 -4.66 -20.53
C VAL A 46 1.02 -5.06 -20.71
N HIS A 47 0.79 -6.33 -21.02
CA HIS A 47 -0.55 -6.85 -21.22
C HIS A 47 -1.23 -7.21 -19.89
N LEU A 48 -2.39 -6.60 -19.63
CA LEU A 48 -3.27 -7.02 -18.53
C LEU A 48 -4.23 -8.10 -19.03
N VAL A 49 -4.14 -9.30 -18.46
CA VAL A 49 -4.96 -10.46 -18.86
C VAL A 49 -5.87 -10.92 -17.74
N ALA A 50 -7.06 -11.42 -18.10
CA ALA A 50 -7.94 -12.23 -17.27
C ALA A 50 -9.00 -12.94 -18.11
N ALA A 51 -8.94 -14.27 -18.20
CA ALA A 51 -9.84 -15.08 -19.03
C ALA A 51 -11.30 -15.01 -18.60
N ASN A 52 -11.53 -14.83 -17.29
CA ASN A 52 -12.85 -14.89 -16.69
C ASN A 52 -13.40 -13.52 -16.29
N LEU A 53 -12.78 -12.43 -16.73
CA LEU A 53 -13.28 -11.06 -16.60
C LEU A 53 -13.64 -10.51 -17.99
N PRO A 54 -14.91 -10.60 -18.42
CA PRO A 54 -15.35 -10.09 -19.72
C PRO A 54 -15.00 -8.61 -19.92
N GLY A 55 -14.40 -8.30 -21.07
CA GLY A 55 -13.95 -6.96 -21.46
C GLY A 55 -12.49 -6.65 -21.16
N PHE A 56 -11.75 -7.58 -20.55
CA PHE A 56 -10.28 -7.58 -20.54
C PHE A 56 -9.74 -8.58 -21.58
N LEU A 57 -8.44 -8.50 -21.87
CA LEU A 57 -7.79 -9.47 -22.73
C LEU A 57 -7.84 -10.85 -22.05
N PRO A 58 -8.45 -11.88 -22.67
CA PRO A 58 -8.58 -13.18 -22.02
C PRO A 58 -7.24 -13.93 -21.95
N TYR A 59 -6.31 -13.63 -22.86
CA TYR A 59 -4.99 -14.23 -22.92
C TYR A 59 -4.06 -13.39 -23.79
N VAL A 60 -2.76 -13.69 -23.70
CA VAL A 60 -1.75 -13.31 -24.68
C VAL A 60 -1.07 -14.57 -25.19
N ARG A 61 -0.75 -14.60 -26.48
CA ARG A 61 0.06 -15.67 -27.07
C ARG A 61 1.41 -15.12 -27.48
N LEU A 62 2.42 -15.39 -26.65
CA LEU A 62 3.80 -14.96 -26.87
C LEU A 62 4.50 -15.92 -27.82
N ARG A 63 5.39 -15.37 -28.66
CA ARG A 63 6.29 -16.12 -29.52
C ARG A 63 7.69 -16.07 -28.91
N LYS A 64 8.17 -17.20 -28.41
CA LYS A 64 9.50 -17.35 -27.78
C LYS A 64 10.38 -18.28 -28.62
N ASN A 65 11.67 -18.32 -28.30
CA ASN A 65 12.67 -19.14 -29.01
C ASN A 65 12.67 -18.88 -30.53
N ASP A 66 12.93 -17.63 -30.92
CA ASP A 66 12.90 -17.15 -32.32
C ASP A 66 11.57 -17.44 -33.04
N GLY A 67 10.48 -17.46 -32.28
CA GLY A 67 9.13 -17.65 -32.79
C GLY A 67 8.71 -19.09 -33.03
N ARG A 68 9.53 -20.07 -32.61
CA ARG A 68 9.23 -21.51 -32.70
C ARG A 68 8.30 -21.99 -31.59
N LEU A 69 8.29 -21.30 -30.45
CA LEU A 69 7.46 -21.68 -29.29
C LEU A 69 6.30 -20.70 -29.11
N ARG A 70 5.08 -21.21 -29.09
CA ARG A 70 3.86 -20.44 -28.80
C ARG A 70 3.48 -20.64 -27.33
N VAL A 71 3.74 -19.63 -26.52
CA VAL A 71 3.41 -19.63 -25.09
C VAL A 71 2.09 -18.91 -24.89
N LEU A 72 1.08 -19.63 -24.45
CA LEU A 72 -0.19 -19.05 -24.03
C LEU A 72 -0.05 -18.59 -22.58
N VAL A 73 -0.39 -17.34 -22.30
CA VAL A 73 -0.40 -16.79 -20.94
C VAL A 73 -1.79 -16.22 -20.66
N SER A 74 -2.37 -16.60 -19.54
CA SER A 74 -3.65 -16.10 -19.09
C SER A 74 -3.69 -15.99 -17.56
N SER A 75 -4.76 -15.43 -17.03
CA SER A 75 -5.06 -15.46 -15.61
C SER A 75 -6.54 -15.69 -15.35
N VAL A 76 -6.87 -16.08 -14.13
CA VAL A 76 -8.24 -16.14 -13.63
C VAL A 76 -8.31 -15.65 -12.19
N ILE A 77 -9.47 -15.10 -11.83
CA ILE A 77 -9.78 -14.72 -10.45
C ILE A 77 -10.99 -15.50 -9.94
N ASP A 78 -10.86 -16.14 -8.78
CA ASP A 78 -12.00 -16.78 -8.13
C ASP A 78 -12.90 -15.71 -7.48
N PRO A 79 -14.22 -15.71 -7.74
CA PRO A 79 -15.14 -14.73 -7.15
C PRO A 79 -15.11 -14.68 -5.62
N GLY A 80 -14.76 -15.78 -4.95
CA GLY A 80 -14.61 -15.86 -3.50
C GLY A 80 -13.52 -14.93 -2.96
N VAL A 81 -12.49 -14.61 -3.74
CA VAL A 81 -11.45 -13.63 -3.37
C VAL A 81 -12.06 -12.24 -3.20
N LEU A 82 -12.91 -11.82 -4.14
CA LEU A 82 -13.52 -10.49 -4.08
C LEU A 82 -14.46 -10.36 -2.87
N GLN A 83 -15.20 -11.41 -2.55
CA GLN A 83 -16.04 -11.46 -1.37
C GLN A 83 -15.21 -11.41 -0.08
N HIS A 84 -14.12 -12.19 -0.01
CA HIS A 84 -13.25 -12.25 1.15
C HIS A 84 -12.59 -10.89 1.45
N TYR A 85 -12.05 -10.23 0.43
CA TYR A 85 -11.37 -8.93 0.57
C TYR A 85 -12.31 -7.73 0.40
N LYS A 86 -13.61 -7.96 0.22
CA LYS A 86 -14.65 -6.91 0.03
C LYS A 86 -14.31 -5.93 -1.10
N ILE A 87 -13.80 -6.46 -2.21
CA ILE A 87 -13.40 -5.66 -3.36
C ILE A 87 -14.65 -5.31 -4.17
N GLY A 88 -14.90 -4.02 -4.33
CA GLY A 88 -16.00 -3.51 -5.14
C GLY A 88 -15.70 -3.64 -6.64
N TYR A 89 -16.06 -4.78 -7.23
CA TYR A 89 -16.07 -4.98 -8.67
C TYR A 89 -17.50 -5.28 -9.13
N ASP A 90 -18.00 -4.45 -10.05
CA ASP A 90 -19.38 -4.47 -10.56
C ASP A 90 -19.52 -5.20 -11.90
N GLY A 91 -18.41 -5.59 -12.52
CA GLY A 91 -18.41 -6.35 -13.77
C GLY A 91 -18.77 -7.83 -13.59
N PRO A 92 -19.20 -8.51 -14.66
CA PRO A 92 -19.41 -9.95 -14.62
C PRO A 92 -18.08 -10.69 -14.41
N ILE A 93 -18.15 -11.86 -13.78
CA ILE A 93 -17.04 -12.80 -13.60
C ILE A 93 -17.56 -14.18 -13.99
N SER A 94 -16.97 -14.79 -15.01
CA SER A 94 -17.34 -16.16 -15.37
C SER A 94 -16.60 -17.18 -14.51
N ASP A 95 -17.05 -18.43 -14.58
CA ASP A 95 -16.35 -19.53 -13.92
C ASP A 95 -14.88 -19.65 -14.40
N PRO A 96 -13.90 -19.71 -13.50
CA PRO A 96 -12.48 -19.75 -13.85
C PRO A 96 -12.10 -21.03 -14.63
N VAL A 97 -12.61 -22.20 -14.23
CA VAL A 97 -12.30 -23.49 -14.87
C VAL A 97 -12.84 -23.53 -16.30
N ALA A 98 -14.08 -23.10 -16.50
CA ALA A 98 -14.71 -23.00 -17.82
C ALA A 98 -13.96 -22.03 -18.74
N ALA A 99 -13.49 -20.90 -18.19
CA ALA A 99 -12.72 -19.91 -18.95
C ALA A 99 -11.37 -20.48 -19.43
N LEU A 100 -10.62 -21.15 -18.55
CA LEU A 100 -9.35 -21.79 -18.91
C LEU A 100 -9.54 -22.94 -19.88
N SER A 101 -10.54 -23.80 -19.64
CA SER A 101 -10.88 -24.93 -20.52
C SER A 101 -11.24 -24.47 -21.94
N ARG A 102 -11.91 -23.32 -22.07
CA ARG A 102 -12.21 -22.72 -23.37
C ARG A 102 -10.93 -22.31 -24.10
N LEU A 103 -10.03 -21.59 -23.42
CA LEU A 103 -8.76 -21.15 -24.00
C LEU A 103 -7.88 -22.32 -24.45
N GLN A 104 -7.77 -23.35 -23.62
CA GLN A 104 -7.02 -24.56 -23.94
C GLN A 104 -7.53 -25.22 -25.23
N ARG A 105 -8.85 -25.25 -25.44
CA ARG A 105 -9.48 -25.91 -26.60
C ARG A 105 -9.38 -25.08 -27.88
N GLU A 106 -9.56 -23.76 -27.77
CA GLU A 106 -9.76 -22.89 -28.92
C GLU A 106 -8.45 -22.28 -29.44
N ILE A 107 -7.43 -22.14 -28.59
CA ILE A 107 -6.21 -21.42 -28.95
C ILE A 107 -5.07 -22.43 -29.12
N SER A 108 -4.49 -22.50 -30.32
CA SER A 108 -3.30 -23.34 -30.54
C SER A 108 -2.06 -22.74 -29.86
N HIS A 109 -1.41 -23.55 -29.02
CA HIS A 109 -0.22 -23.22 -28.23
C HIS A 109 0.64 -24.48 -28.01
N ASP A 110 1.87 -24.26 -27.56
CA ASP A 110 2.84 -25.33 -27.24
C ASP A 110 3.12 -25.42 -25.73
N PHE A 111 2.82 -24.35 -24.99
CA PHE A 111 2.99 -24.26 -23.54
C PHE A 111 1.97 -23.28 -22.95
N PHE A 112 1.28 -23.64 -21.87
CA PHE A 112 0.24 -22.82 -21.25
C PHE A 112 0.58 -22.44 -19.80
N ILE A 113 0.72 -21.14 -19.56
CA ILE A 113 0.94 -20.52 -18.25
C ILE A 113 -0.36 -19.88 -17.77
N VAL A 114 -0.75 -20.17 -16.52
CA VAL A 114 -1.92 -19.57 -15.89
C VAL A 114 -1.55 -18.93 -14.55
N ILE A 115 -1.93 -17.67 -14.37
CA ILE A 115 -1.89 -16.98 -13.07
C ILE A 115 -3.25 -17.15 -12.39
N VAL A 116 -3.29 -17.72 -11.19
CA VAL A 116 -4.52 -17.99 -10.45
C VAL A 116 -4.59 -17.11 -9.21
N HIS A 117 -5.64 -16.31 -9.13
CA HIS A 117 -5.99 -15.51 -7.97
C HIS A 117 -7.16 -16.16 -7.25
N ALA A 118 -6.89 -17.10 -6.36
CA ALA A 118 -7.89 -17.80 -5.56
C ALA A 118 -7.40 -18.03 -4.12
N LEU A 119 -8.30 -18.32 -3.19
CA LEU A 119 -7.91 -18.72 -1.83
C LEU A 119 -7.28 -20.13 -1.85
N ASP A 120 -6.31 -20.41 -0.98
CA ASP A 120 -5.38 -21.56 -1.01
C ASP A 120 -5.95 -22.86 -1.60
N LYS A 121 -6.99 -23.45 -0.98
CA LYS A 121 -7.57 -24.73 -1.43
C LYS A 121 -8.15 -24.66 -2.84
N ARG A 122 -8.72 -23.51 -3.20
CA ARG A 122 -9.41 -23.28 -4.46
C ARG A 122 -8.44 -23.18 -5.64
N VAL A 123 -7.22 -22.70 -5.41
CA VAL A 123 -6.16 -22.69 -6.43
C VAL A 123 -5.90 -24.11 -6.95
N VAL A 124 -5.76 -25.06 -6.03
CA VAL A 124 -5.49 -26.47 -6.35
C VAL A 124 -6.66 -27.11 -7.11
N GLU A 125 -7.89 -26.84 -6.69
CA GLU A 125 -9.10 -27.34 -7.36
C GLU A 125 -9.18 -26.84 -8.81
N ILE A 126 -9.03 -25.53 -9.03
CA ILE A 126 -9.10 -24.93 -10.37
C ILE A 126 -8.07 -25.57 -11.31
N ILE A 127 -6.82 -25.71 -10.85
CA ILE A 127 -5.74 -26.28 -11.66
C ILE A 127 -5.92 -27.79 -11.88
N SER A 128 -6.44 -28.54 -10.90
CA SER A 128 -6.74 -29.97 -11.06
C SER A 128 -7.78 -30.23 -12.16
N GLU A 129 -8.70 -29.30 -12.37
CA GLU A 129 -9.75 -29.38 -13.39
C GLU A 129 -9.29 -28.85 -14.77
N CYS A 130 -8.06 -28.35 -14.89
CA CYS A 130 -7.51 -27.76 -16.11
C CYS A 130 -6.21 -28.48 -16.56
N PRO A 131 -6.28 -29.75 -17.01
CA PRO A 131 -5.10 -30.59 -17.25
C PRO A 131 -4.19 -30.14 -18.41
N GLY A 132 -4.59 -29.15 -19.23
CA GLY A 132 -3.70 -28.60 -20.26
C GLY A 132 -2.92 -27.37 -19.83
N VAL A 133 -2.96 -27.00 -18.55
CA VAL A 133 -2.04 -26.00 -17.99
C VAL A 133 -0.70 -26.66 -17.72
N ASP A 134 0.39 -26.10 -18.26
CA ASP A 134 1.74 -26.63 -18.06
C ASP A 134 2.45 -25.98 -16.86
N LEU A 135 2.07 -24.76 -16.49
CA LEU A 135 2.60 -24.02 -15.34
C LEU A 135 1.52 -23.14 -14.72
N ALA A 136 1.34 -23.26 -13.41
CA ALA A 136 0.43 -22.40 -12.65
C ALA A 136 1.22 -21.49 -11.68
N LEU A 137 0.87 -20.21 -11.68
CA LEU A 137 1.39 -19.19 -10.77
C LEU A 137 0.28 -18.81 -9.78
N ASP A 138 0.47 -19.06 -8.49
CA ASP A 138 -0.46 -18.63 -7.45
C ASP A 138 -0.13 -17.19 -7.03
N GLY A 139 -1.08 -16.28 -7.25
CA GLY A 139 -0.94 -14.85 -6.97
C GLY A 139 -1.32 -14.42 -5.54
N MET A 140 -1.79 -15.35 -4.69
CA MET A 140 -2.37 -15.01 -3.39
C MET A 140 -1.53 -15.53 -2.20
N THR A 141 -0.92 -16.71 -2.33
CA THR A 141 -0.14 -17.30 -1.22
C THR A 141 1.07 -16.43 -0.89
N LEU A 142 1.14 -15.92 0.35
CA LEU A 142 2.23 -15.07 0.80
C LEU A 142 3.56 -15.83 0.90
N GLY A 143 4.64 -15.22 0.42
CA GLY A 143 5.97 -15.83 0.44
C GLY A 143 6.47 -16.21 -0.95
N ALA A 144 7.50 -17.05 -1.01
CA ALA A 144 8.02 -17.59 -2.26
C ALA A 144 8.26 -19.09 -2.09
N GLY A 145 7.69 -19.91 -2.97
CA GLY A 145 7.68 -21.36 -2.78
C GLY A 145 6.98 -22.12 -3.91
N GLU A 146 6.82 -23.42 -3.70
CA GLU A 146 5.95 -24.28 -4.49
C GLU A 146 4.91 -24.92 -3.58
N HIS A 147 3.74 -25.23 -4.13
CA HIS A 147 2.78 -26.06 -3.43
C HIS A 147 3.17 -27.53 -3.61
N ASN A 148 3.35 -28.25 -2.50
CA ASN A 148 3.49 -29.70 -2.54
C ASN A 148 2.11 -30.33 -2.66
N LEU A 149 1.72 -30.68 -3.88
CA LEU A 149 0.37 -31.16 -4.18
C LEU A 149 0.21 -32.68 -4.06
N ASP A 150 1.17 -33.40 -3.46
CA ASP A 150 1.17 -34.87 -3.34
C ASP A 150 0.86 -35.58 -4.68
N GLY A 151 1.26 -34.98 -5.81
CA GLY A 151 0.98 -35.50 -7.16
C GLY A 151 -0.46 -35.35 -7.66
N LYS A 152 -1.33 -34.62 -6.96
CA LYS A 152 -2.76 -34.47 -7.32
C LYS A 152 -3.02 -33.81 -8.69
N THR A 153 -2.15 -32.90 -9.12
CA THR A 153 -2.33 -32.15 -10.38
C THR A 153 -1.34 -32.54 -11.47
N GLY A 154 -0.11 -32.94 -11.10
CA GLY A 154 1.02 -33.08 -12.05
C GLY A 154 1.55 -31.76 -12.61
N VAL A 155 0.85 -30.64 -12.40
CA VAL A 155 1.21 -29.29 -12.86
C VAL A 155 2.05 -28.58 -11.79
N PRO A 156 3.24 -28.05 -12.12
CA PRO A 156 3.99 -27.19 -11.21
C PRO A 156 3.16 -25.96 -10.81
N LEU A 157 2.93 -25.81 -9.50
CA LEU A 157 2.22 -24.68 -8.90
C LEU A 157 3.19 -23.90 -8.00
N VAL A 158 3.56 -22.70 -8.44
CA VAL A 158 4.60 -21.87 -7.79
C VAL A 158 4.03 -20.52 -7.37
N PHE A 159 4.60 -19.90 -6.34
CA PHE A 159 4.22 -18.56 -5.89
C PHE A 159 5.46 -17.73 -5.54
N ASP A 160 5.38 -16.42 -5.77
CA ASP A 160 6.43 -15.45 -5.45
C ASP A 160 5.84 -14.10 -5.01
N ASN A 161 5.03 -14.13 -3.95
CA ASN A 161 4.27 -13.00 -3.43
C ASN A 161 4.91 -12.47 -2.14
N LYS A 162 6.21 -12.13 -2.21
CA LYS A 162 6.96 -11.56 -1.07
C LYS A 162 7.43 -10.14 -1.32
N ARG A 163 6.49 -9.24 -1.67
CA ARG A 163 6.72 -7.78 -1.80
C ARG A 163 7.94 -7.44 -2.70
N GLY A 164 8.13 -8.17 -3.79
CA GLY A 164 9.26 -7.99 -4.71
C GLY A 164 10.64 -8.36 -4.16
N GLN A 165 10.72 -9.06 -3.02
CA GLN A 165 12.00 -9.47 -2.41
C GLN A 165 12.67 -10.64 -3.11
N TYR A 166 11.99 -11.28 -4.07
CA TYR A 166 12.52 -12.36 -4.88
C TYR A 166 12.15 -12.15 -6.35
N VAL A 167 13.02 -12.66 -7.22
CA VAL A 167 12.77 -12.86 -8.64
C VAL A 167 13.01 -14.33 -8.92
N SER A 168 11.97 -15.02 -9.36
CA SER A 168 12.02 -16.45 -9.65
C SER A 168 12.06 -16.71 -11.15
N TYR A 169 12.81 -17.74 -11.56
CA TYR A 169 12.79 -18.21 -12.95
C TYR A 169 12.77 -19.74 -13.04
N LEU A 170 12.18 -20.24 -14.12
CA LEU A 170 12.17 -21.64 -14.53
C LEU A 170 12.62 -21.75 -15.98
N ASP A 171 13.42 -22.75 -16.30
CA ASP A 171 13.81 -23.06 -17.67
C ASP A 171 12.82 -24.07 -18.26
N TYR A 172 12.22 -23.73 -19.41
CA TYR A 172 11.42 -24.66 -20.21
C TYR A 172 12.23 -25.23 -21.38
N ARG A 173 12.26 -26.56 -21.51
CA ARG A 173 12.97 -27.29 -22.57
C ARG A 173 12.00 -28.15 -23.37
N PRO A 174 11.61 -27.75 -24.59
CA PRO A 174 10.63 -28.49 -25.38
C PRO A 174 11.14 -29.85 -25.88
N ASP A 175 12.46 -30.01 -26.05
CA ASP A 175 13.06 -31.15 -26.76
C ASP A 175 13.68 -32.22 -25.84
N ARG A 176 13.48 -32.17 -24.51
CA ARG A 176 14.05 -33.14 -23.53
C ARG A 176 13.07 -33.47 -22.39
N GLU A 177 13.21 -34.63 -21.74
CA GLU A 177 12.64 -34.90 -20.40
C GLU A 177 13.58 -34.37 -19.29
N PRO A 178 13.12 -33.86 -18.13
CA PRO A 178 11.86 -33.17 -17.82
C PRO A 178 11.75 -31.78 -18.47
N ARG A 179 10.50 -31.34 -18.72
CA ARG A 179 10.16 -30.12 -19.50
C ARG A 179 10.44 -28.80 -18.78
N LEU A 180 10.31 -28.75 -17.46
CA LEU A 180 10.56 -27.57 -16.63
C LEU A 180 11.66 -27.87 -15.61
N SER A 181 12.54 -26.90 -15.37
CA SER A 181 13.50 -26.96 -14.26
C SER A 181 12.79 -26.82 -12.91
N THR A 182 13.50 -27.14 -11.83
CA THR A 182 13.12 -26.64 -10.51
C THR A 182 13.21 -25.11 -10.49
N PRO A 183 12.30 -24.41 -9.79
CA PRO A 183 12.37 -22.96 -9.66
C PRO A 183 13.66 -22.51 -8.99
N VAL A 184 14.34 -21.55 -9.59
CA VAL A 184 15.46 -20.83 -8.97
C VAL A 184 14.94 -19.50 -8.44
N ARG A 185 15.20 -19.21 -7.17
CA ARG A 185 14.73 -17.99 -6.48
C ARG A 185 15.91 -17.09 -6.15
N LEU A 186 15.95 -15.92 -6.77
CA LEU A 186 16.98 -14.92 -6.53
C LEU A 186 16.44 -13.88 -5.55
N ARG A 187 17.10 -13.71 -4.41
CA ARG A 187 16.72 -12.68 -3.44
C ARG A 187 17.16 -11.30 -3.94
N ALA A 188 16.21 -10.38 -4.03
CA ALA A 188 16.38 -8.99 -4.45
C ALA A 188 16.00 -8.03 -3.31
N SER A 189 16.68 -8.09 -2.17
CA SER A 189 16.46 -7.16 -1.05
C SER A 189 17.26 -5.86 -1.22
N VAL A 190 16.82 -4.79 -0.54
CA VAL A 190 17.50 -3.50 -0.54
C VAL A 190 18.98 -3.65 -0.19
N GLY A 191 19.85 -3.08 -1.03
CA GLY A 191 21.31 -3.16 -0.88
C GLY A 191 21.96 -4.43 -1.44
N MET A 192 21.19 -5.44 -1.86
CA MET A 192 21.74 -6.66 -2.50
C MET A 192 21.85 -6.53 -4.02
N VAL A 193 20.98 -5.75 -4.63
CA VAL A 193 20.94 -5.51 -6.08
C VAL A 193 21.17 -4.04 -6.33
N LYS A 194 22.01 -3.72 -7.31
CA LYS A 194 22.25 -2.34 -7.73
C LYS A 194 20.96 -1.78 -8.32
N GLU A 195 20.53 -0.61 -7.83
CA GLU A 195 19.35 0.08 -8.35
C GLU A 195 19.57 0.52 -9.80
N ASP A 196 18.56 0.31 -10.63
CA ASP A 196 18.53 0.87 -11.98
C ASP A 196 18.26 2.39 -11.91
N PRO A 197 19.13 3.25 -12.50
CA PRO A 197 18.98 4.70 -12.41
C PRO A 197 17.67 5.23 -13.00
N GLN A 198 17.15 4.59 -14.05
CA GLN A 198 15.92 5.02 -14.71
C GLN A 198 14.72 4.67 -13.84
N ILE A 199 14.67 3.44 -13.30
CA ILE A 199 13.61 3.05 -12.36
C ILE A 199 13.65 3.95 -11.12
N LYS A 200 14.83 4.17 -10.54
CA LYS A 200 14.99 5.06 -9.38
C LYS A 200 14.47 6.47 -9.65
N SER A 201 14.81 7.06 -10.80
CA SER A 201 14.31 8.39 -11.16
C SER A 201 12.78 8.44 -11.25
N MET A 202 12.15 7.36 -11.75
CA MET A 202 10.68 7.27 -11.82
C MET A 202 10.05 7.12 -10.44
N THR A 203 10.64 6.29 -9.57
CA THR A 203 10.18 6.15 -8.18
C THR A 203 10.29 7.47 -7.43
N ASP A 204 11.39 8.20 -7.59
CA ASP A 204 11.58 9.51 -6.96
C ASP A 204 10.56 10.55 -7.49
N ALA A 205 10.19 10.47 -8.77
CA ALA A 205 9.16 11.32 -9.36
C ALA A 205 7.76 11.00 -8.80
N TYR A 206 7.40 9.72 -8.71
CA TYR A 206 6.16 9.27 -8.09
C TYR A 206 6.04 9.75 -6.64
N ILE A 207 7.10 9.59 -5.84
CA ILE A 207 7.09 10.04 -4.43
C ILE A 207 6.84 11.54 -4.34
N ARG A 208 7.47 12.35 -5.21
CA ARG A 208 7.23 13.80 -5.26
C ARG A 208 5.80 14.14 -5.67
N GLU A 209 5.26 13.51 -6.69
CA GLU A 209 3.88 13.78 -7.14
C GLU A 209 2.86 13.37 -6.08
N LYS A 210 3.05 12.23 -5.42
CA LYS A 210 2.22 11.80 -4.29
C LYS A 210 2.25 12.83 -3.15
N GLN A 211 3.42 13.37 -2.84
CA GLN A 211 3.57 14.41 -1.82
C GLN A 211 2.81 15.69 -2.19
N LEU A 212 2.95 16.16 -3.44
CA LEU A 212 2.22 17.32 -3.94
C LEU A 212 0.70 17.08 -3.98
N TYR A 213 0.27 15.88 -4.36
CA TYR A 213 -1.14 15.50 -4.32
C TYR A 213 -1.70 15.59 -2.90
N HIS A 214 -0.98 15.05 -1.90
CA HIS A 214 -1.37 15.15 -0.50
C HIS A 214 -1.39 16.59 0.01
N GLU A 215 -0.42 17.41 -0.38
CA GLU A 215 -0.41 18.84 -0.06
C GLU A 215 -1.62 19.57 -0.66
N SER A 216 -1.97 19.28 -1.92
CA SER A 216 -3.15 19.87 -2.57
C SER A 216 -4.46 19.39 -1.95
N MET A 217 -4.52 18.13 -1.50
CA MET A 217 -5.68 17.59 -0.79
C MET A 217 -5.82 18.23 0.59
N ARG A 218 -4.70 18.48 1.28
CA ARG A 218 -4.68 19.25 2.53
C ARG A 218 -5.18 20.67 2.32
N GLU A 219 -4.72 21.36 1.27
CA GLU A 219 -5.19 22.71 0.92
C GLU A 219 -6.68 22.71 0.53
N GLN A 220 -7.16 21.70 -0.18
CA GLN A 220 -8.57 21.55 -0.54
C GLN A 220 -9.46 21.18 0.65
N ALA A 221 -9.01 20.28 1.54
CA ALA A 221 -9.72 19.98 2.79
C ALA A 221 -9.80 21.24 3.64
N PHE A 222 -8.68 21.95 3.79
CA PHE A 222 -8.61 23.26 4.43
C PHE A 222 -9.60 24.26 3.82
N HIS A 223 -9.65 24.39 2.49
CA HIS A 223 -10.58 25.30 1.82
C HIS A 223 -12.05 24.88 1.90
N ARG A 224 -12.35 23.57 1.84
CA ARG A 224 -13.71 23.04 1.86
C ARG A 224 -14.33 23.09 3.25
N GLU A 225 -13.52 22.88 4.28
CA GLU A 225 -13.95 22.93 5.69
C GLU A 225 -14.04 24.36 6.22
N MET A 226 -13.21 25.27 5.73
CA MET A 226 -13.23 26.69 6.12
C MET A 226 -14.47 27.46 5.63
N MET A 227 -15.19 26.95 4.62
CA MET A 227 -16.29 27.66 3.98
C MET A 227 -17.69 27.37 4.55
N ASP A 228 -17.88 26.33 5.37
CA ASP A 228 -19.25 25.92 5.73
C ASP A 228 -19.61 26.05 7.22
N LYS A 229 -18.67 26.09 8.17
CA LYS A 229 -18.97 26.28 9.61
C LYS A 229 -17.74 26.78 10.39
N GLU A 230 -17.95 27.51 11.49
CA GLU A 230 -16.93 27.75 12.52
C GLU A 230 -16.47 26.41 13.11
N PHE A 231 -15.44 25.78 12.52
CA PHE A 231 -14.94 24.49 12.97
C PHE A 231 -13.52 24.57 13.53
N ASN A 232 -13.38 23.89 14.67
CA ASN A 232 -12.13 23.50 15.31
C ASN A 232 -11.46 22.41 14.44
N LEU A 233 -10.47 22.79 13.62
CA LEU A 233 -9.80 21.91 12.63
C LEU A 233 -8.30 21.75 12.94
N TYR A 234 -7.81 20.51 12.84
CA TYR A 234 -6.39 20.18 12.85
C TYR A 234 -5.72 20.56 11.52
N LEU A 235 -4.60 21.28 11.59
CA LEU A 235 -3.83 21.72 10.43
C LEU A 235 -2.58 20.87 10.16
N GLY A 236 -2.11 20.13 11.15
CA GLY A 236 -0.82 19.46 11.17
C GLY A 236 0.34 20.42 11.49
N GLY A 237 1.39 19.88 12.13
CA GLY A 237 2.53 20.64 12.68
C GLY A 237 3.29 21.47 11.66
N GLN A 238 3.26 21.10 10.37
CA GLN A 238 3.86 21.91 9.31
C GLN A 238 3.21 23.30 9.18
N ALA A 239 1.91 23.44 9.46
CA ALA A 239 1.26 24.77 9.45
C ALA A 239 1.84 25.66 10.55
N CYS A 240 2.12 25.09 11.72
CA CYS A 240 2.69 25.81 12.87
C CYS A 240 4.10 26.33 12.58
N GLN A 241 4.89 25.62 11.75
CA GLN A 241 6.26 26.01 11.39
C GLN A 241 6.35 27.40 10.78
N HIS A 242 5.32 27.84 10.04
CA HIS A 242 5.33 29.12 9.33
C HIS A 242 5.53 30.31 10.28
N CYS A 243 4.84 30.30 11.43
CA CYS A 243 4.95 31.35 12.46
C CYS A 243 5.85 30.94 13.64
N HIS A 244 5.97 29.64 13.94
CA HIS A 244 6.67 29.10 15.11
C HIS A 244 7.88 28.23 14.73
N ALA A 245 8.71 28.71 13.81
CA ALA A 245 9.85 27.94 13.29
C ALA A 245 10.84 27.45 14.36
N GLN A 246 11.03 28.21 15.46
CA GLN A 246 11.92 27.80 16.55
C GLN A 246 11.36 26.62 17.34
N SER A 247 10.10 26.73 17.79
CA SER A 247 9.41 25.66 18.53
C SER A 247 9.28 24.40 17.67
N TYR A 248 8.99 24.58 16.36
CA TYR A 248 8.94 23.47 15.42
C TYR A 248 10.27 22.72 15.32
N ARG A 249 11.41 23.43 15.27
CA ARG A 249 12.74 22.79 15.25
C ARG A 249 13.03 22.01 16.53
N GLN A 250 12.60 22.49 17.69
CA GLN A 250 12.75 21.76 18.96
C GLN A 250 11.89 20.49 18.97
N TRP A 251 10.64 20.60 18.53
CA TRP A 251 9.75 19.45 18.37
C TRP A 251 10.30 18.42 17.37
N ALA A 252 10.81 18.86 16.22
CA ALA A 252 11.24 17.98 15.12
C ALA A 252 12.38 17.01 15.49
N VAL A 253 13.13 17.30 16.55
CA VAL A 253 14.20 16.42 17.06
C VAL A 253 13.80 15.65 18.33
N SER A 254 12.54 15.78 18.75
CA SER A 254 12.01 15.10 19.95
C SER A 254 11.52 13.67 19.64
N PRO A 255 11.42 12.80 20.66
CA PRO A 255 10.79 11.49 20.49
C PRO A 255 9.35 11.55 19.96
N HIS A 256 8.60 12.62 20.25
CA HIS A 256 7.25 12.82 19.75
C HIS A 256 7.19 12.95 18.23
N ALA A 257 8.21 13.54 17.59
CA ALA A 257 8.30 13.64 16.14
C ALA A 257 8.62 12.30 15.46
N GLU A 258 9.07 11.29 16.20
CA GLU A 258 9.29 9.92 15.71
C GLU A 258 8.32 8.89 16.30
N ALA A 259 7.27 9.32 17.02
CA ALA A 259 6.43 8.42 17.81
C ALA A 259 5.92 7.22 17.00
N PHE A 260 5.44 7.44 15.78
CA PHE A 260 4.85 6.40 14.95
C PHE A 260 5.85 5.33 14.49
N LYS A 261 7.12 5.71 14.31
CA LYS A 261 8.19 4.84 13.81
C LYS A 261 8.33 3.56 14.64
N SER A 262 8.15 3.67 15.96
CA SER A 262 8.20 2.54 16.89
C SER A 262 7.07 1.52 16.68
N LEU A 263 5.88 1.97 16.27
CA LEU A 263 4.76 1.10 15.92
C LEU A 263 4.99 0.42 14.58
N SER A 264 5.45 1.18 13.58
CA SER A 264 5.74 0.64 12.25
C SER A 264 6.78 -0.48 12.32
N ALA A 265 7.86 -0.27 13.09
CA ALA A 265 8.93 -1.26 13.25
C ALA A 265 8.44 -2.58 13.90
N ARG A 266 7.38 -2.52 14.70
CA ARG A 266 6.77 -3.68 15.39
C ARG A 266 5.54 -4.23 14.66
N GLY A 267 5.19 -3.70 13.48
CA GLY A 267 4.00 -4.12 12.74
C GLY A 267 2.67 -3.73 13.40
N ARG A 268 2.66 -2.74 14.31
CA ARG A 268 1.48 -2.28 15.06
C ARG A 268 0.90 -0.96 14.53
N GLY A 269 1.21 -0.59 13.29
CA GLY A 269 0.79 0.68 12.69
C GLY A 269 -0.73 0.82 12.47
N ALA A 270 -1.50 -0.26 12.60
CA ALA A 270 -2.96 -0.27 12.50
C ALA A 270 -3.66 -0.48 13.86
N ASP A 271 -2.90 -0.60 14.95
CA ASP A 271 -3.43 -0.86 16.29
C ASP A 271 -4.08 0.42 16.85
N GLN A 272 -5.42 0.45 16.90
CA GLN A 272 -6.15 1.65 17.29
C GLN A 272 -5.87 2.11 18.73
N ASP A 273 -5.49 1.21 19.64
CA ASP A 273 -5.13 1.60 21.00
C ASP A 273 -3.76 2.26 21.06
N CYS A 274 -2.84 1.82 20.20
CA CYS A 274 -1.55 2.51 20.04
C CYS A 274 -1.67 3.83 19.29
N LEU A 275 -2.53 3.90 18.27
CA LEU A 275 -2.65 5.09 17.42
C LEU A 275 -3.06 6.34 18.22
N LYS A 276 -3.92 6.21 19.24
CA LYS A 276 -4.31 7.32 20.13
C LYS A 276 -3.13 8.09 20.72
N CYS A 277 -1.96 7.45 20.87
CA CYS A 277 -0.76 8.04 21.45
C CYS A 277 0.41 8.24 20.50
N HIS A 278 0.30 7.78 19.26
CA HIS A 278 1.40 7.79 18.30
C HIS A 278 1.11 8.63 17.04
N VAL A 279 -0.09 9.20 16.93
CA VAL A 279 -0.51 10.11 15.88
C VAL A 279 -1.30 11.28 16.47
N THR A 280 -1.59 12.30 15.68
CA THR A 280 -2.28 13.51 16.14
C THR A 280 -3.75 13.51 15.72
N GLY A 281 -4.65 13.82 16.67
CA GLY A 281 -6.09 13.97 16.39
C GLY A 281 -6.87 12.67 16.21
N MET A 282 -6.27 11.50 16.47
CA MET A 282 -6.97 10.21 16.38
C MET A 282 -8.12 10.12 17.39
N GLY A 283 -9.33 9.89 16.90
CA GLY A 283 -10.52 9.69 17.75
C GLY A 283 -11.01 10.94 18.48
N ASP A 284 -10.52 12.13 18.12
CA ASP A 284 -11.04 13.39 18.64
C ASP A 284 -12.38 13.71 17.96
N SER A 285 -13.46 13.74 18.73
CA SER A 285 -14.79 14.13 18.24
C SER A 285 -15.06 15.63 18.31
N GLY A 286 -14.19 16.39 18.99
CA GLY A 286 -14.30 17.85 19.14
C GLY A 286 -13.60 18.64 18.05
N ALA A 287 -12.90 17.97 17.12
CA ALA A 287 -12.25 18.57 15.98
C ALA A 287 -12.21 17.62 14.79
N ILE A 288 -12.15 18.19 13.59
CA ILE A 288 -12.02 17.43 12.33
C ILE A 288 -10.59 17.56 11.79
N GLY A 289 -10.21 16.74 10.80
CA GLY A 289 -8.87 16.73 10.21
C GLY A 289 -7.79 15.99 11.01
N GLY A 290 -8.17 15.24 12.04
CA GLY A 290 -7.28 14.34 12.78
C GLY A 290 -6.81 13.14 11.95
N PHE A 291 -5.90 12.35 12.52
CA PHE A 291 -5.42 11.13 11.85
C PHE A 291 -6.52 10.07 11.70
N THR A 292 -6.68 9.57 10.47
CA THR A 292 -7.55 8.44 10.10
C THR A 292 -6.72 7.22 9.71
N SER A 293 -5.78 7.38 8.78
CA SER A 293 -4.84 6.34 8.33
C SER A 293 -3.57 6.96 7.75
N ILE A 294 -2.54 6.14 7.51
CA ILE A 294 -1.31 6.59 6.85
C ILE A 294 -1.61 7.02 5.41
N GLU A 295 -2.58 6.36 4.78
CA GLU A 295 -2.96 6.58 3.39
C GLU A 295 -3.78 7.87 3.24
N GLU A 296 -4.70 8.13 4.16
CA GLU A 296 -5.62 9.27 4.08
C GLU A 296 -5.09 10.54 4.75
N SER A 297 -4.29 10.40 5.81
CA SER A 297 -3.82 11.52 6.64
C SER A 297 -2.34 11.39 7.04
N PRO A 298 -1.40 11.16 6.10
CA PRO A 298 0.02 10.96 6.42
C PRO A 298 0.65 12.16 7.14
N TRP A 299 0.13 13.37 6.94
CA TRP A 299 0.60 14.58 7.63
C TRP A 299 0.17 14.66 9.09
N MET A 300 -0.69 13.77 9.57
CA MET A 300 -1.09 13.67 10.99
C MET A 300 -0.33 12.56 11.75
N VAL A 301 0.63 11.92 11.08
CA VAL A 301 1.53 10.92 11.68
C VAL A 301 2.43 11.58 12.73
N ASN A 302 2.73 10.85 13.81
CA ASN A 302 3.47 11.31 14.99
C ASN A 302 2.67 12.22 15.92
N VAL A 303 3.21 12.45 17.12
CA VAL A 303 2.64 13.37 18.11
C VAL A 303 3.13 14.77 17.78
N GLN A 304 2.26 15.63 17.28
CA GLN A 304 2.59 16.95 16.74
C GLN A 304 2.16 18.08 17.69
N CYS A 305 2.38 19.34 17.28
CA CYS A 305 2.04 20.54 18.06
C CYS A 305 0.58 20.51 18.58
N GLU A 306 -0.35 20.14 17.70
CA GLU A 306 -1.77 20.14 18.00
C GLU A 306 -2.21 18.97 18.91
N ALA A 307 -1.37 17.95 19.12
CA ALA A 307 -1.64 16.91 20.12
C ALA A 307 -1.60 17.50 21.55
N CYS A 308 -0.79 18.54 21.76
CA CYS A 308 -0.69 19.25 23.04
C CYS A 308 -1.54 20.51 23.10
N HIS A 309 -1.64 21.23 21.98
CA HIS A 309 -2.30 22.54 21.94
C HIS A 309 -3.75 22.50 21.43
N GLY A 310 -4.21 21.36 20.94
CA GLY A 310 -5.48 21.21 20.23
C GLY A 310 -5.39 21.71 18.78
N ALA A 311 -6.50 21.55 18.06
CA ALA A 311 -6.66 22.02 16.68
C ALA A 311 -6.39 23.53 16.55
N GLY A 312 -5.59 23.90 15.54
CA GLY A 312 -5.00 25.23 15.40
C GLY A 312 -5.63 26.13 14.33
N ALA A 313 -6.67 25.69 13.62
CA ALA A 313 -7.26 26.46 12.52
C ALA A 313 -7.71 27.88 12.92
N GLU A 314 -8.40 28.02 14.04
CA GLU A 314 -8.86 29.33 14.52
C GLU A 314 -7.72 30.26 14.93
N HIS A 315 -6.66 29.68 15.50
CA HIS A 315 -5.44 30.41 15.87
C HIS A 315 -4.69 30.88 14.63
N ALA A 316 -4.52 30.02 13.63
CA ALA A 316 -3.84 30.37 12.39
C ALA A 316 -4.52 31.54 11.66
N GLN A 317 -5.86 31.63 11.73
CA GLN A 317 -6.62 32.73 11.13
C GLN A 317 -6.56 34.02 11.96
N LYS A 318 -6.66 33.94 13.29
CA LYS A 318 -6.75 35.11 14.18
C LYS A 318 -5.86 34.94 15.42
N PRO A 319 -4.52 34.94 15.27
CA PRO A 319 -3.60 34.48 16.32
C PRO A 319 -3.61 35.33 17.59
N LEU A 320 -3.94 36.63 17.47
CA LEU A 320 -4.04 37.54 18.61
C LEU A 320 -5.34 37.38 19.42
N ARG A 321 -6.40 36.88 18.78
CA ARG A 321 -7.72 36.72 19.41
C ARG A 321 -7.94 35.30 19.91
N ASN A 322 -7.41 34.31 19.19
CA ASN A 322 -7.57 32.90 19.47
C ASN A 322 -6.20 32.33 19.84
N GLN A 323 -5.84 32.38 21.13
CA GLN A 323 -4.60 31.76 21.58
C GLN A 323 -4.76 30.23 21.61
N MET A 324 -3.67 29.52 21.30
CA MET A 324 -3.63 28.08 21.47
C MET A 324 -3.84 27.70 22.94
N LYS A 325 -4.38 26.50 23.20
CA LYS A 325 -4.57 26.02 24.57
C LYS A 325 -3.23 25.90 25.28
N LYS A 326 -3.20 26.31 26.55
CA LYS A 326 -2.05 26.06 27.43
C LYS A 326 -1.97 24.56 27.71
N VAL A 327 -0.75 24.02 27.71
CA VAL A 327 -0.52 22.61 27.98
C VAL A 327 -0.58 22.37 29.48
N THR A 328 -1.40 21.41 29.91
CA THR A 328 -1.48 20.94 31.30
C THR A 328 -0.94 19.52 31.41
N THR A 329 -0.62 19.09 32.63
CA THR A 329 -0.14 17.72 32.91
C THR A 329 -1.10 16.65 32.40
N ASP A 330 -2.42 16.88 32.44
CA ASP A 330 -3.44 15.93 31.98
C ASP A 330 -3.25 15.49 30.53
N ILE A 331 -2.74 16.38 29.68
CA ILE A 331 -2.50 16.09 28.27
C ILE A 331 -1.42 15.02 28.13
N CYS A 332 -0.37 15.08 28.95
CA CYS A 332 0.69 14.08 28.97
C CYS A 332 0.17 12.74 29.48
N LEU A 333 -0.67 12.75 30.52
CA LEU A 333 -1.21 11.56 31.17
C LEU A 333 -2.20 10.77 30.30
N ARG A 334 -2.66 11.32 29.17
CA ARG A 334 -3.44 10.55 28.17
C ARG A 334 -2.66 9.38 27.58
N CYS A 335 -1.32 9.52 27.53
CA CYS A 335 -0.44 8.56 26.90
C CYS A 335 0.66 8.06 27.82
N HIS A 336 1.05 8.84 28.82
CA HIS A 336 2.00 8.45 29.84
C HIS A 336 1.25 8.03 31.11
N THR A 337 0.84 6.76 31.13
CA THR A 337 0.16 6.11 32.25
C THR A 337 1.09 5.09 32.90
N GLU A 338 0.76 4.59 34.09
CA GLU A 338 1.52 3.49 34.72
C GLU A 338 1.66 2.26 33.80
N ALA A 339 0.67 1.99 32.96
CA ALA A 339 0.69 0.85 32.04
C ALA A 339 1.57 1.07 30.79
N SER A 340 1.75 2.34 30.37
CA SER A 340 2.41 2.68 29.10
C SER A 340 3.78 3.34 29.26
N ASP A 341 4.01 4.05 30.37
CA ASP A 341 5.27 4.68 30.76
C ASP A 341 5.38 4.76 32.29
N PRO A 342 5.67 3.63 32.97
CA PRO A 342 5.73 3.57 34.45
C PRO A 342 6.82 4.44 35.06
N GLU A 343 7.80 4.90 34.28
CA GLU A 343 8.89 5.79 34.71
C GLU A 343 8.63 7.26 34.36
N PHE A 344 7.38 7.61 33.97
CA PHE A 344 7.06 8.98 33.60
C PHE A 344 7.20 9.95 34.77
N ASP A 345 8.11 10.91 34.61
CA ASP A 345 8.32 12.03 35.53
C ASP A 345 8.02 13.34 34.78
N PHE A 346 6.86 13.94 35.07
CA PHE A 346 6.39 15.12 34.35
C PHE A 346 7.41 16.26 34.37
N ALA A 347 7.99 16.56 35.53
CA ALA A 347 8.93 17.68 35.68
C ALA A 347 10.18 17.49 34.80
N LYS A 348 10.71 16.25 34.74
CA LYS A 348 11.86 15.95 33.87
C LYS A 348 11.51 15.95 32.39
N ARG A 349 10.37 15.36 32.01
CA ARG A 349 9.94 15.25 30.62
C ARG A 349 9.54 16.61 30.04
N TRP A 350 8.94 17.47 30.85
CA TRP A 350 8.54 18.82 30.46
C TRP A 350 9.73 19.66 29.96
N LEU A 351 10.87 19.61 30.65
CA LEU A 351 12.10 20.32 30.27
C LEU A 351 12.62 19.94 28.88
N MET A 352 12.25 18.77 28.35
CA MET A 352 12.69 18.32 27.02
C MET A 352 11.84 18.92 25.89
N ILE A 353 10.62 19.37 26.19
CA ILE A 353 9.62 19.76 25.19
C ILE A 353 9.11 21.19 25.37
N GLU A 354 9.39 21.84 26.49
CA GLU A 354 8.93 23.20 26.76
C GLU A 354 9.46 24.19 25.71
N HIS A 355 8.56 25.05 25.23
CA HIS A 355 8.87 26.02 24.18
C HIS A 355 8.00 27.27 24.28
N GLY A 356 8.48 28.36 23.67
CA GLY A 356 7.88 29.70 23.76
C GLY A 356 8.64 30.60 24.74
N LYS A 357 8.92 31.85 24.36
CA LYS A 357 9.55 32.82 25.27
C LYS A 357 8.50 33.33 26.27
N GLY A 358 8.69 33.00 27.54
CA GLY A 358 8.27 33.86 28.65
C GLY A 358 6.90 33.58 29.27
N GLU A 359 6.63 32.37 29.73
CA GLU A 359 5.82 32.16 30.94
C GLU A 359 6.50 31.01 31.70
N LYS A 360 6.90 31.26 32.95
CA LYS A 360 7.43 30.23 33.84
C LYS A 360 6.38 29.12 33.93
N GLY A 361 6.77 27.90 33.56
CA GLY A 361 5.90 26.73 33.60
C GLY A 361 5.39 26.45 35.01
N GLY A 362 4.15 25.97 35.07
CA GLY A 362 3.57 25.17 36.13
C GLY A 362 3.54 25.81 37.51
N GLU A 363 2.41 26.43 37.86
CA GLU A 363 1.99 26.39 39.27
C GLU A 363 1.70 24.93 39.62
N VAL A 364 2.54 24.39 40.50
CA VAL A 364 2.26 23.14 41.22
C VAL A 364 1.21 23.50 42.26
N GLU A 365 -0.05 23.23 41.99
CA GLU A 365 -1.05 23.16 43.06
C GLU A 365 -0.81 21.87 43.85
N ASN A 366 -0.50 22.05 45.14
CA ASN A 366 -0.32 21.00 46.15
C ASN A 366 -1.63 20.27 46.46
#